data_AF-M6ZZS6-F1
#
_entry.id   AF-M6ZZS6-F1
#
_cell.length_a   1.000
_cell.length_b   1.000
_cell.length_c   1.000
_cell.angle_alpha   90.00
_cell.angle_beta   90.00
_cell.angle_gamma   90.00
#
_symmetry.space_group_name_H-M   'P 1'
#
loop_
_entity.id
_entity.type
_entity.pdbx_description
1 polymer ?
#
loop_
_entity_poly.entity_id
_entity_poly.type
_entity_poly.pdbx_seq_one_letter_code
_entity_poly.pdbx_strand_id
1 'polypeptide(L)'
;MVYMTPGIDVETKMGSGFLSAISRRFFGGESFFFNVFKASVTGGEIGLAPELPGDIVGIDLTDTGLIVESGAYLASDETISIKPMFGGIRSFFGGEGIFLLEAFGNGKLFLNAYGGIIPIDVQGSYTIDTGHIVAFDKSLQYKIAKAGGSWKSTFFGGEGLVMEFTGHGRVLIQTRVPSGFLSWLTALLPN
;
A
#
# COMPACT_ATOMS: atom_id res chain seq x y z
N MET A 1 -9.43 0.77 -13.65
CA MET A 1 -9.25 0.86 -15.12
C MET A 1 -10.09 2.02 -15.63
N VAL A 2 -9.50 2.90 -16.43
CA VAL A 2 -10.13 4.09 -17.03
C VAL A 2 -10.58 3.80 -18.46
N TYR A 3 -9.73 3.14 -19.25
CA TYR A 3 -10.02 2.77 -20.63
C TYR A 3 -9.29 1.47 -21.01
N MET A 4 -9.74 0.80 -22.07
CA MET A 4 -9.03 -0.30 -22.70
C MET A 4 -9.37 -0.36 -24.21
N THR A 5 -8.44 -0.83 -25.02
CA THR A 5 -8.70 -1.11 -26.45
C THR A 5 -9.51 -2.41 -26.61
N PRO A 6 -10.18 -2.64 -27.76
CA PRO A 6 -10.77 -3.94 -28.07
C PRO A 6 -9.73 -5.08 -28.00
N GLY A 7 -10.17 -6.29 -27.63
CA GLY A 7 -9.31 -7.47 -27.57
C GLY A 7 -8.47 -7.62 -26.28
N ILE A 8 -8.77 -6.83 -25.25
CA ILE A 8 -8.31 -7.07 -23.88
C ILE A 8 -9.34 -7.96 -23.16
N ASP A 9 -8.91 -9.14 -22.73
CA ASP A 9 -9.68 -10.02 -21.85
C ASP A 9 -9.48 -9.61 -20.40
N VAL A 10 -10.58 -9.54 -19.64
CA VAL A 10 -10.58 -9.19 -18.21
C VAL A 10 -11.02 -10.39 -17.39
N GLU A 11 -10.11 -10.92 -16.58
CA GLU A 11 -10.39 -12.01 -15.66
C GLU A 11 -10.30 -11.49 -14.22
N THR A 12 -11.41 -11.49 -13.48
CA THR A 12 -11.39 -11.14 -12.05
C THR A 12 -10.96 -12.36 -11.26
N LYS A 13 -9.75 -12.32 -10.70
CA LYS A 13 -9.24 -13.35 -9.79
C LYS A 13 -9.50 -12.93 -8.35
N MET A 14 -10.11 -13.82 -7.58
CA MET A 14 -10.17 -13.70 -6.13
C MET A 14 -8.96 -14.43 -5.56
N GLY A 15 -8.24 -13.82 -4.60
CA GLY A 15 -7.18 -14.53 -3.87
C GLY A 15 -7.72 -15.87 -3.33
N SER A 16 -6.96 -16.96 -3.52
CA SER A 16 -7.43 -18.32 -3.20
C SER A 16 -7.96 -18.44 -1.76
N GLY A 17 -8.93 -19.36 -1.54
CA GLY A 17 -9.94 -19.40 -0.47
C GLY A 17 -9.57 -19.15 1.01
N PHE A 18 -8.28 -18.98 1.36
CA PHE A 18 -7.84 -18.47 2.66
C PHE A 18 -7.74 -16.93 2.69
N LEU A 19 -7.34 -16.32 1.57
CA LEU A 19 -7.26 -14.86 1.41
C LEU A 19 -8.65 -14.21 1.37
N SER A 20 -9.67 -14.89 0.83
CA SER A 20 -11.05 -14.38 0.76
C SER A 20 -11.77 -14.37 2.12
N ALA A 21 -11.45 -15.31 3.02
CA ALA A 21 -11.99 -15.36 4.37
C ALA A 21 -11.35 -14.29 5.27
N ILE A 22 -10.06 -14.05 5.06
CA ILE A 22 -9.30 -13.01 5.74
C ILE A 22 -9.70 -11.64 5.21
N SER A 23 -9.80 -11.45 3.90
CA SER A 23 -10.11 -10.14 3.32
C SER A 23 -11.45 -9.62 3.84
N ARG A 24 -12.45 -10.51 3.94
CA ARG A 24 -13.76 -10.21 4.52
C ARG A 24 -13.70 -9.79 5.99
N ARG A 25 -12.71 -10.28 6.75
CA ARG A 25 -12.54 -10.00 8.19
C ARG A 25 -11.71 -8.74 8.46
N PHE A 26 -10.77 -8.40 7.57
CA PHE A 26 -9.78 -7.35 7.80
C PHE A 26 -9.99 -6.09 6.94
N PHE A 27 -10.64 -6.19 5.78
CA PHE A 27 -11.02 -5.06 4.92
C PHE A 27 -12.52 -4.75 4.97
N GLY A 28 -13.17 -4.94 6.13
CA GLY A 28 -14.57 -4.54 6.31
C GLY A 28 -15.59 -5.28 5.42
N GLY A 29 -15.26 -6.46 4.88
CA GLY A 29 -16.14 -7.23 4.00
C GLY A 29 -15.75 -7.19 2.51
N GLU A 30 -14.79 -6.36 2.12
CA GLU A 30 -14.27 -6.32 0.75
C GLU A 30 -13.36 -7.53 0.48
N SER A 31 -13.52 -8.17 -0.68
CA SER A 31 -12.59 -9.24 -1.05
C SER A 31 -11.39 -8.66 -1.78
N PHE A 32 -10.21 -9.22 -1.52
CA PHE A 32 -8.99 -8.86 -2.24
C PHE A 32 -9.11 -9.46 -3.65
N PHE A 33 -9.71 -8.69 -4.55
CA PHE A 33 -9.92 -9.02 -5.95
C PHE A 33 -8.89 -8.28 -6.78
N PHE A 34 -8.27 -8.99 -7.72
CA PHE A 34 -7.46 -8.37 -8.75
C PHE A 34 -8.06 -8.68 -10.11
N ASN A 35 -8.13 -7.65 -10.96
CA ASN A 35 -8.45 -7.84 -12.35
C ASN A 35 -7.15 -8.13 -13.11
N VAL A 36 -7.12 -9.25 -13.81
CA VAL A 36 -6.04 -9.61 -14.72
C VAL A 36 -6.48 -9.21 -16.13
N PHE A 37 -5.72 -8.31 -16.73
CA PHE A 37 -5.94 -7.83 -18.09
C PHE A 37 -4.97 -8.56 -19.02
N LYS A 38 -5.49 -9.31 -20.00
CA LYS A 38 -4.69 -10.07 -20.96
C LYS A 38 -4.95 -9.55 -22.37
N ALA A 39 -3.89 -9.10 -23.03
CA ALA A 39 -3.97 -8.71 -24.42
C ALA A 39 -4.00 -9.94 -25.34
N SER A 40 -4.77 -9.86 -26.42
CA SER A 40 -4.68 -10.82 -27.52
C SER A 40 -3.35 -10.72 -28.28
N VAL A 41 -3.13 -11.62 -29.24
CA VAL A 41 -1.89 -11.67 -30.05
C VAL A 41 -1.59 -10.38 -30.82
N THR A 42 -2.58 -9.51 -31.04
CA THR A 42 -2.40 -8.21 -31.69
C THR A 42 -1.97 -7.10 -30.74
N GLY A 43 -1.81 -7.41 -29.44
CA GLY A 43 -1.56 -6.43 -28.39
C GLY A 43 -2.83 -5.66 -28.00
N GLY A 44 -2.64 -4.63 -27.17
CA GLY A 44 -3.70 -3.75 -26.72
C GLY A 44 -3.17 -2.76 -25.67
N GLU A 45 -4.01 -1.80 -25.32
CA GLU A 45 -3.70 -0.76 -24.34
C GLU A 45 -4.76 -0.72 -23.24
N ILE A 46 -4.33 -0.50 -22.01
CA ILE A 46 -5.20 -0.16 -20.88
C ILE A 46 -4.71 1.12 -20.22
N GLY A 47 -5.67 1.93 -19.76
CA GLY A 47 -5.42 3.08 -18.90
C GLY A 47 -5.79 2.76 -17.46
N LEU A 48 -4.88 3.02 -16.52
CA LEU A 48 -5.11 2.89 -15.09
C LEU A 48 -4.95 4.26 -14.42
N ALA A 49 -5.80 4.53 -13.44
CA ALA A 49 -5.70 5.71 -12.59
C ALA A 49 -5.90 5.29 -11.13
N PRO A 50 -5.06 5.78 -10.21
CA PRO A 50 -5.30 5.67 -8.78
C PRO A 50 -6.59 6.39 -8.36
N GLU A 51 -7.15 6.00 -7.23
CA GLU A 51 -8.33 6.65 -6.65
C GLU A 51 -8.02 8.06 -6.13
N LEU A 52 -6.86 8.21 -5.48
CA LEU A 52 -6.42 9.48 -4.90
C LEU A 52 -5.42 10.19 -5.82
N PRO A 53 -5.46 11.52 -5.90
CA PRO A 53 -4.56 12.27 -6.76
C PRO A 53 -3.13 12.22 -6.21
N GLY A 54 -2.19 11.80 -7.05
CA GLY A 54 -0.77 11.75 -6.69
C GLY A 54 0.09 11.09 -7.75
N ASP A 55 1.33 10.84 -7.37
CA ASP A 55 2.33 10.25 -8.25
C ASP A 55 2.07 8.75 -8.45
N ILE A 56 2.53 8.25 -9.60
CA ILE A 56 2.68 6.83 -9.90
C ILE A 56 4.15 6.57 -10.18
N VAL A 57 4.71 5.52 -9.60
CA VAL A 57 6.09 5.09 -9.86
C VAL A 57 6.09 3.66 -10.42
N GLY A 58 6.85 3.45 -11.49
CA GLY A 58 7.17 2.12 -12.02
C GLY A 58 8.49 1.64 -11.45
N ILE A 59 8.50 0.43 -10.89
CA ILE A 59 9.64 -0.23 -10.28
C ILE A 59 9.90 -1.52 -11.05
N ASP A 60 11.13 -1.69 -11.53
CA ASP A 60 11.61 -2.99 -12.02
C ASP A 60 11.94 -3.87 -10.81
N LEU A 61 10.97 -4.71 -10.42
CA LEU A 61 11.10 -5.59 -9.26
C LEU A 61 11.99 -6.78 -9.61
N THR A 62 12.89 -7.11 -8.69
CA THR A 62 13.74 -8.30 -8.74
C THR A 62 13.36 -9.28 -7.62
N ASP A 63 13.95 -10.47 -7.64
CA ASP A 63 13.72 -11.52 -6.62
C ASP A 63 13.88 -11.06 -5.16
N THR A 64 14.58 -9.95 -4.89
CA THR A 64 14.66 -9.34 -3.55
C THR A 64 13.27 -9.00 -3.00
N GLY A 65 12.35 -8.55 -3.87
CA GLY A 65 10.99 -8.15 -3.51
C GLY A 65 10.91 -6.85 -2.71
N LEU A 66 9.68 -6.40 -2.46
CA LEU A 66 9.35 -5.21 -1.69
C LEU A 66 8.20 -5.50 -0.72
N ILE A 67 8.18 -4.76 0.39
CA ILE A 67 6.98 -4.66 1.22
C ILE A 67 6.23 -3.40 0.80
N VAL A 68 4.94 -3.52 0.56
CA VAL A 68 4.09 -2.50 -0.05
C VAL A 68 2.88 -2.27 0.84
N GLU A 69 2.53 -1.02 1.10
CA GLU A 69 1.24 -0.69 1.72
C GLU A 69 0.12 -0.99 0.72
N SER A 70 -0.95 -1.66 1.17
CA SER A 70 -1.99 -2.16 0.28
C SER A 70 -2.67 -1.15 -0.63
N GLY A 71 -2.95 0.06 -0.15
CA GLY A 71 -3.54 1.15 -0.92
C GLY A 71 -2.57 1.80 -1.91
N ALA A 72 -1.28 1.52 -1.79
CA ALA A 72 -0.25 1.97 -2.73
C ALA A 72 -0.02 1.01 -3.91
N TYR A 73 -0.57 -0.21 -3.89
CA TYR A 73 -0.46 -1.12 -5.03
C TYR A 73 -1.42 -0.70 -6.15
N LEU A 74 -0.89 -0.42 -7.35
CA LEU A 74 -1.69 -0.07 -8.52
C LEU A 74 -1.82 -1.24 -9.51
N ALA A 75 -0.70 -1.80 -9.96
CA ALA A 75 -0.65 -2.89 -10.94
C ALA A 75 0.71 -3.57 -10.97
N SER A 76 0.78 -4.77 -11.53
CA SER A 76 2.05 -5.45 -11.79
C SER A 76 1.95 -6.40 -12.98
N ASP A 77 3.10 -6.82 -13.50
CA ASP A 77 3.18 -7.98 -14.39
C ASP A 77 2.64 -9.25 -13.68
N GLU A 78 2.10 -10.21 -14.45
CA GLU A 78 1.55 -11.48 -13.92
C GLU A 78 2.63 -12.35 -13.22
N THR A 79 3.91 -12.10 -13.52
CA THR A 79 5.06 -12.77 -12.88
C THR A 79 5.34 -12.29 -11.45
N ILE A 80 4.75 -11.16 -11.04
CA ILE A 80 4.88 -10.64 -9.67
C ILE A 80 3.76 -11.21 -8.82
N SER A 81 4.14 -11.90 -7.75
CA SER A 81 3.23 -12.44 -6.76
C SER A 81 3.01 -11.44 -5.62
N ILE A 82 1.75 -11.18 -5.29
CA ILE A 82 1.34 -10.33 -4.19
C ILE A 82 0.76 -11.19 -3.07
N LYS A 83 1.39 -11.15 -1.89
CA LYS A 83 0.96 -11.91 -0.71
C LYS A 83 0.69 -10.98 0.46
N PRO A 84 -0.50 -11.02 1.06
CA PRO A 84 -0.74 -10.38 2.35
C PRO A 84 0.23 -10.87 3.43
N MET A 85 0.84 -9.95 4.15
CA MET A 85 1.69 -10.28 5.28
C MET A 85 0.84 -10.37 6.55
N PHE A 86 0.63 -11.59 7.06
CA PHE A 86 -0.03 -11.80 8.35
C PHE A 86 0.93 -11.58 9.51
N GLY A 87 1.15 -10.31 9.84
CA GLY A 87 2.06 -9.86 10.89
C GLY A 87 1.42 -9.62 12.26
N GLY A 88 0.62 -10.57 12.74
CA GLY A 88 0.19 -10.62 14.15
C GLY A 88 -0.96 -9.70 14.56
N ILE A 89 -1.52 -10.01 15.73
CA ILE A 89 -2.75 -9.46 16.36
C ILE A 89 -2.68 -7.93 16.64
N ARG A 90 -1.68 -7.20 16.12
CA ARG A 90 -1.36 -5.82 16.50
C ARG A 90 -1.55 -4.76 15.41
N SER A 91 -1.96 -5.10 14.19
CA SER A 91 -2.19 -4.13 13.10
C SER A 91 -3.55 -3.39 13.17
N PHE A 92 -4.38 -3.66 14.18
CA PHE A 92 -5.76 -3.13 14.27
C PHE A 92 -6.04 -2.45 15.61
N PHE A 93 -5.18 -1.53 16.02
CA PHE A 93 -5.46 -0.68 17.17
C PHE A 93 -5.88 0.72 16.71
N GLY A 94 -7.19 1.00 16.73
CA GLY A 94 -7.70 2.38 16.72
C GLY A 94 -8.22 2.96 15.39
N GLY A 95 -8.48 2.13 14.37
CA GLY A 95 -9.08 2.59 13.10
C GLY A 95 -8.07 3.01 12.02
N GLU A 96 -6.79 3.13 12.37
CA GLU A 96 -5.68 3.45 11.46
C GLU A 96 -4.75 2.22 11.32
N GLY A 97 -5.28 1.12 10.80
CA GLY A 97 -4.47 -0.08 10.55
C GLY A 97 -3.68 0.04 9.25
N ILE A 98 -2.37 -0.24 9.28
CA ILE A 98 -1.60 -0.47 8.05
C ILE A 98 -1.73 -1.93 7.64
N PHE A 99 -2.05 -2.17 6.37
CA PHE A 99 -2.06 -3.50 5.77
C PHE A 99 -0.90 -3.63 4.78
N LEU A 100 -0.01 -4.58 5.05
CA LEU A 100 1.21 -4.78 4.29
C LEU A 100 1.08 -5.98 3.36
N LEU A 101 1.57 -5.79 2.14
CA LEU A 101 1.70 -6.79 1.09
C LEU A 101 3.18 -7.06 0.86
N GLU A 102 3.53 -8.32 0.69
CA GLU A 102 4.81 -8.73 0.13
C GLU A 102 4.64 -8.88 -1.39
N ALA A 103 5.39 -8.10 -2.16
CA ALA A 103 5.54 -8.23 -3.60
C ALA A 103 6.88 -8.92 -3.91
N PHE A 104 6.85 -10.04 -4.65
CA PHE A 104 8.06 -10.79 -5.00
C PHE A 104 7.94 -11.45 -6.38
N GLY A 105 9.06 -11.67 -7.04
CA GLY A 105 9.14 -12.12 -8.44
C GLY A 105 9.94 -11.13 -9.28
N ASN A 106 9.88 -11.25 -10.60
CA ASN A 106 10.61 -10.39 -11.53
C ASN A 106 9.64 -9.77 -12.55
N GLY A 107 9.68 -8.46 -12.71
CA GLY A 107 8.81 -7.74 -13.65
C GLY A 107 8.60 -6.28 -13.24
N LYS A 108 7.66 -5.60 -13.90
CA LYS A 108 7.26 -4.24 -13.54
C LYS A 108 6.17 -4.24 -12.48
N LEU A 109 6.40 -3.47 -11.42
CA LEU A 109 5.46 -3.14 -10.36
C LEU A 109 5.16 -1.65 -10.41
N PHE A 110 3.89 -1.28 -10.45
CA PHE A 110 3.44 0.11 -10.39
C PHE A 110 2.82 0.38 -9.03
N LEU A 111 3.33 1.41 -8.36
CA LEU A 111 2.82 1.91 -7.08
C LEU A 111 2.26 3.33 -7.25
N ASN A 112 1.27 3.68 -6.44
CA ASN A 112 0.71 5.02 -6.37
C ASN A 112 0.83 5.63 -4.97
N ALA A 113 0.60 6.94 -4.89
CA ALA A 113 0.56 7.69 -3.64
C ALA A 113 -0.60 8.70 -3.63
N TYR A 114 -0.95 9.18 -2.44
CA TYR A 114 -1.69 10.43 -2.28
C TYR A 114 -0.70 11.61 -2.15
N GLY A 115 -0.70 12.49 -3.15
CA GLY A 115 0.34 13.50 -3.33
C GLY A 115 1.62 12.91 -3.94
N GLY A 116 2.77 13.53 -3.67
CA GLY A 116 4.05 13.11 -4.25
C GLY A 116 4.67 11.88 -3.58
N ILE A 117 5.54 11.17 -4.31
CA ILE A 117 6.40 10.08 -3.79
C ILE A 117 7.79 10.61 -3.46
N ILE A 118 8.26 10.37 -2.24
CA ILE A 118 9.60 10.75 -1.78
C ILE A 118 10.37 9.51 -1.33
N PRO A 119 11.55 9.22 -1.92
CA PRO A 119 12.42 8.16 -1.43
C PRO A 119 13.23 8.63 -0.21
N ILE A 120 13.31 7.78 0.79
CA ILE A 120 14.17 7.94 1.97
C ILE A 120 15.15 6.77 2.01
N ASP A 121 16.44 7.09 1.91
CA ASP A 121 17.52 6.12 2.11
C ASP A 121 17.80 5.96 3.61
N VAL A 122 17.37 4.84 4.17
CA VAL A 122 17.56 4.49 5.58
C VAL A 122 18.99 3.99 5.76
N GLN A 123 19.74 4.68 6.61
CA GLN A 123 21.06 4.28 7.10
C GLN A 123 21.06 4.39 8.62
N GLY A 124 20.88 3.27 9.32
CA GLY A 124 20.66 3.28 10.77
C GLY A 124 19.18 3.21 11.09
N SER A 125 18.63 4.19 11.81
CA SER A 125 17.23 4.18 12.27
C SER A 125 16.42 5.36 11.74
N TYR A 126 15.18 5.11 11.31
CA TYR A 126 14.23 6.14 10.89
C TYR A 126 12.85 5.84 11.47
N THR A 127 12.15 6.87 11.94
CA THR A 127 10.75 6.77 12.38
C THR A 127 9.87 7.50 11.39
N ILE A 128 8.88 6.81 10.83
CA ILE A 128 7.99 7.34 9.79
C ILE A 128 6.55 7.08 10.22
N ASP A 129 5.67 8.07 10.05
CA ASP A 129 4.23 7.90 10.27
C ASP A 129 3.69 6.78 9.35
N THR A 130 2.92 5.84 9.90
CA THR A 130 2.41 4.70 9.14
C THR A 130 1.52 5.09 7.96
N GLY A 131 0.76 6.18 8.06
CA GLY A 131 -0.11 6.64 6.98
C GLY A 131 0.68 7.15 5.77
N HIS A 132 1.95 7.52 5.97
CA HIS A 132 2.82 8.03 4.91
C HIS A 132 3.62 6.93 4.19
N ILE A 133 3.50 5.66 4.57
CA ILE A 133 4.29 4.57 3.96
C ILE A 133 3.65 4.14 2.64
N VAL A 134 4.45 4.08 1.56
CA VAL A 134 4.07 3.51 0.27
C VAL A 134 4.66 2.12 0.09
N ALA A 135 5.98 1.99 0.23
CA ALA A 135 6.69 0.72 0.14
C ALA A 135 8.07 0.83 0.80
N PHE A 136 8.71 -0.31 1.07
CA PHE A 136 10.07 -0.35 1.59
C PHE A 136 10.79 -1.66 1.27
N ASP A 137 12.12 -1.59 1.28
CA ASP A 137 12.98 -2.74 1.03
C ASP A 137 12.82 -3.82 2.11
N LYS A 138 12.77 -5.08 1.68
CA LYS A 138 12.71 -6.24 2.57
C LYS A 138 13.94 -6.42 3.48
N SER A 139 15.04 -5.74 3.17
CA SER A 139 16.25 -5.74 4.00
C SER A 139 16.08 -4.94 5.30
N LEU A 140 15.11 -4.02 5.36
CA LEU A 140 14.86 -3.20 6.54
C LEU A 140 14.12 -4.00 7.61
N GLN A 141 14.62 -3.93 8.83
CA GLN A 141 13.86 -4.36 10.01
C GLN A 141 12.89 -3.24 10.36
N TYR A 142 11.68 -3.60 10.81
CA TYR A 142 10.69 -2.62 11.20
C TYR A 142 9.85 -3.10 12.38
N LYS A 143 9.31 -2.15 13.14
CA LYS A 143 8.28 -2.40 14.15
C LYS A 143 7.28 -1.24 14.18
N ILE A 144 6.03 -1.57 14.46
CA ILE A 144 4.99 -0.57 14.71
C ILE A 144 5.11 -0.11 16.17
N ALA A 145 5.20 1.21 16.35
CA ALA A 145 5.23 1.88 17.63
C ALA A 145 4.14 2.98 17.67
N LYS A 146 3.96 3.57 18.84
CA LYS A 146 3.02 4.68 19.03
C LYS A 146 3.80 5.99 19.05
N ALA A 147 3.28 7.02 18.38
CA ALA A 147 3.84 8.35 18.48
C ALA A 147 3.96 8.78 19.97
N GLY A 148 5.15 9.21 20.38
CA GLY A 148 5.42 9.68 21.76
C GLY A 148 5.50 8.60 22.85
N GLY A 149 5.54 7.30 22.49
CA GLY A 149 5.84 6.21 23.42
C GLY A 149 4.75 5.85 24.44
N SER A 150 3.60 6.56 24.47
CA SER A 150 2.49 6.28 25.37
C SER A 150 1.12 6.50 24.71
N TRP A 151 0.11 5.71 25.12
CA TRP A 151 -1.27 5.84 24.63
C TRP A 151 -1.90 7.22 24.86
N LYS A 152 -1.47 7.94 25.91
CA LYS A 152 -1.94 9.30 26.18
C LYS A 152 -1.40 10.28 25.14
N SER A 153 -0.12 10.18 24.78
CA SER A 153 0.52 11.08 23.81
C SER A 153 -0.11 10.96 22.42
N THR A 154 -0.35 9.73 21.94
CA THR A 154 -0.97 9.44 20.65
C THR A 154 -2.40 9.99 20.58
N PHE A 155 -3.19 9.82 21.66
CA PHE A 155 -4.59 10.24 21.69
C PHE A 155 -4.78 11.76 21.82
N PHE A 156 -3.85 12.46 22.48
CA PHE A 156 -3.92 13.92 22.68
C PHE A 156 -3.12 14.73 21.64
N GLY A 157 -2.15 14.13 20.96
CA GLY A 157 -1.31 14.79 19.96
C GLY A 157 -1.88 14.74 18.54
N GLY A 158 -2.89 13.89 18.28
CA GLY A 158 -3.43 13.66 16.93
C GLY A 158 -2.46 12.89 16.00
N GLU A 159 -1.27 12.52 16.51
CA GLU A 159 -0.29 11.68 15.81
C GLU A 159 -0.58 10.21 16.10
N GLY A 160 -0.80 9.44 15.03
CA GLY A 160 -1.20 8.04 15.08
C GLY A 160 -0.06 7.05 15.35
N LEU A 161 -0.13 5.89 14.68
CA LEU A 161 0.92 4.88 14.73
C LEU A 161 2.12 5.30 13.86
N VAL A 162 3.32 4.93 14.30
CA VAL A 162 4.56 5.12 13.55
C VAL A 162 5.23 3.77 13.28
N MET A 163 6.01 3.70 12.21
CA MET A 163 6.89 2.60 11.92
C MET A 163 8.33 3.03 12.17
N GLU A 164 9.00 2.31 13.06
CA GLU A 164 10.43 2.46 13.30
C GLU A 164 11.18 1.47 12.43
N PHE A 165 11.94 1.97 11.46
CA PHE A 165 12.82 1.21 10.59
C PHE A 165 14.24 1.19 11.14
N THR A 166 14.93 0.07 10.98
CA THR A 166 16.37 -0.06 11.23
C THR A 166 17.07 -0.86 10.13
N GLY A 167 18.31 -0.47 9.80
CA GLY A 167 19.16 -1.17 8.84
C GLY A 167 19.64 -0.29 7.70
N HIS A 168 19.78 -0.90 6.51
CA HIS A 168 20.18 -0.25 5.27
C HIS A 168 19.21 -0.65 4.15
N GLY A 169 18.61 0.34 3.52
CA GLY A 169 17.61 0.14 2.47
C GLY A 169 16.83 1.42 2.21
N ARG A 170 15.76 1.32 1.43
CA ARG A 170 14.93 2.45 1.03
C ARG A 170 13.49 2.29 1.52
N VAL A 171 12.90 3.41 1.92
CA VAL A 171 11.46 3.57 2.15
C VAL A 171 10.94 4.59 1.16
N LEU A 172 9.86 4.27 0.44
CA LEU A 172 9.08 5.23 -0.33
C LEU A 172 7.95 5.74 0.55
N ILE A 173 7.83 7.06 0.64
CA ILE A 173 6.75 7.71 1.38
C ILE A 173 5.87 8.54 0.45
N GLN A 174 4.64 8.77 0.88
CA GLN A 174 3.72 9.73 0.26
C GLN A 174 3.69 11.05 1.04
N THR A 175 3.42 12.16 0.37
CA THR A 175 3.39 13.49 1.02
C THR A 175 2.08 13.81 1.76
N ARG A 176 1.00 13.05 1.52
CA ARG A 176 -0.31 13.30 2.12
C ARG A 176 -0.93 12.02 2.65
N VAL A 177 -1.84 12.16 3.61
CA VAL A 177 -2.64 11.07 4.16
C VAL A 177 -4.13 11.39 4.05
N PRO A 178 -4.99 10.42 3.71
CA PRO A 178 -6.43 10.65 3.58
C PRO A 178 -7.07 11.16 4.86
N SER A 179 -6.64 10.66 6.03
CA SER A 179 -7.18 11.06 7.34
C SER A 179 -7.03 12.56 7.61
N GLY A 180 -5.88 13.14 7.27
CA GLY A 180 -5.64 14.58 7.39
C GLY A 180 -6.59 15.41 6.52
N PHE A 181 -6.82 14.97 5.28
CA PHE A 181 -7.76 15.62 4.37
C PHE A 181 -9.21 15.48 4.86
N LEU A 182 -9.61 14.29 5.29
CA LEU A 182 -10.96 14.02 5.80
C LEU A 182 -11.24 14.79 7.10
N SER A 183 -10.26 14.89 8.01
CA SER A 183 -10.39 15.68 9.24
C SER A 183 -10.64 17.16 8.93
N TRP A 184 -9.85 17.73 8.01
CA TRP A 184 -10.06 19.10 7.54
C TRP A 184 -11.43 19.28 6.87
N LEU A 185 -11.81 18.37 5.97
CA LEU A 185 -13.07 18.44 5.23
C LEU A 185 -14.28 18.32 6.17
N THR A 186 -14.25 17.37 7.10
CA THR A 186 -15.36 17.09 8.03
C THR A 186 -15.67 18.29 8.91
N ALA A 187 -14.66 19.05 9.32
CA ALA A 187 -14.84 20.29 10.07
C ALA A 187 -15.59 21.40 9.29
N LEU A 188 -15.68 21.27 7.96
CA LEU A 188 -16.38 22.20 7.08
C LEU A 188 -17.78 21.71 6.67
N LEU A 189 -18.11 20.44 6.93
CA LEU A 189 -19.41 19.89 6.58
C LEU A 189 -20.48 20.37 7.60
N PRO A 190 -21.64 20.85 7.14
CA PRO A 190 -22.74 21.16 8.05
C PRO A 190 -23.21 19.89 8.77
N ASN A 191 -23.59 20.04 10.04
CA ASN A 191 -24.16 18.96 10.86
C ASN A 191 -25.49 18.43 10.31
#